data_AF-A0A959SAV5-F1
#
_entry.id   AF-A0A959SAV5-F1
#
_cell.length_a   1.000
_cell.length_b   1.000
_cell.length_c   1.000
_cell.angle_alpha   90.00
_cell.angle_beta   90.00
_cell.angle_gamma   90.00
#
_symmetry.space_group_name_H-M   'P 1'
#
loop_
_entity.id
_entity.type
_entity.pdbx_description
1 polymer ?
#
loop_
_entity_poly.entity_id
_entity_poly.type
_entity_poly.pdbx_seq_one_letter_code
_entity_poly.pdbx_strand_id
1 'polypeptide(L)'
;MRQVAAWVGLVMAVASHAQEAPTFVGFSDTLLFNDSVLYSAFGYHGPAPLFVQAWFPVDLDATQQDLTFAGLRERSLPVPLSRVHEELCLRMDSAFVEYCVRYPFGGDEPIDYAPQAIWQVKDSLFALRTHARRSALPGGRRFPVIVYHHGSQGMSDENVWMAEWFAENGFIFLSCNWHWPLHGAMYGTPITWETDRSGIRMMLRFARELGDGKVFYIGHSWGAQEGWCTLHEPGLADAFVSLETT
;
A
#
# COMPACT_ATOMS: atom_id res chain seq x y z
N MET A 1 -19.86 55.53 29.47
CA MET A 1 -18.51 54.99 29.21
C MET A 1 -18.64 53.54 28.77
N ARG A 2 -18.57 53.27 27.46
CA ARG A 2 -18.49 51.91 26.89
C ARG A 2 -17.24 51.87 26.01
N GLN A 3 -16.29 51.02 26.38
CA GLN A 3 -15.12 50.70 25.55
C GLN A 3 -15.58 49.81 24.40
N VAL A 4 -15.25 50.19 23.17
CA VAL A 4 -15.30 49.31 21.99
C VAL A 4 -13.85 48.93 21.71
N ALA A 5 -13.50 47.68 21.97
CA ALA A 5 -12.21 47.12 21.60
C ALA A 5 -12.20 46.81 20.10
N ALA A 6 -11.27 47.42 19.37
CA ALA A 6 -10.99 47.09 17.98
C ALA A 6 -10.21 45.78 17.93
N TRP A 7 -10.78 44.76 17.29
CA TRP A 7 -10.07 43.55 16.90
C TRP A 7 -9.31 43.81 15.61
N VAL A 8 -7.98 43.89 15.70
CA VAL A 8 -7.09 43.81 14.53
C VAL A 8 -6.91 42.34 14.20
N GLY A 9 -7.57 41.88 13.15
CA GLY A 9 -7.37 40.56 12.59
C GLY A 9 -6.02 40.49 11.88
N LEU A 10 -5.05 39.81 12.49
CA LEU A 10 -3.81 39.42 11.83
C LEU A 10 -4.13 38.24 10.90
N VAL A 11 -4.39 38.53 9.62
CA VAL A 11 -4.38 37.50 8.59
C VAL A 11 -2.93 37.12 8.35
N MET A 12 -2.48 36.05 8.98
CA MET A 12 -1.24 35.37 8.61
C MET A 12 -1.46 34.81 7.21
N ALA A 13 -0.99 35.54 6.20
CA ALA A 13 -0.80 35.00 4.87
C ALA A 13 0.26 33.90 4.97
N VAL A 14 -0.19 32.66 5.12
CA VAL A 14 0.65 31.50 4.88
C VAL A 14 0.95 31.57 3.38
N ALA A 15 2.15 32.01 3.05
CA ALA A 15 2.67 31.88 1.69
C ALA A 15 2.76 30.39 1.40
N SER A 16 1.69 29.82 0.82
CA SER A 16 1.73 28.54 0.16
C SER A 16 2.80 28.65 -0.90
N HIS A 17 3.98 28.12 -0.63
CA HIS A 17 4.88 27.72 -1.68
C HIS A 17 4.14 26.59 -2.38
N ALA A 18 3.32 26.95 -3.38
CA ALA A 18 2.82 26.02 -4.36
C ALA A 18 4.05 25.53 -5.12
N GLN A 19 4.72 24.53 -4.56
CA GLN A 19 5.56 23.65 -5.33
C GLN A 19 4.63 23.12 -6.42
N GLU A 20 4.93 23.42 -7.68
CA GLU A 20 4.15 22.90 -8.81
C GLU A 20 3.96 21.41 -8.56
N ALA A 21 2.70 20.99 -8.38
CA ALA A 21 2.41 19.62 -8.02
C ALA A 21 3.02 18.72 -9.09
N PRO A 22 3.71 17.63 -8.69
CA PRO A 22 4.20 16.65 -9.65
C PRO A 22 3.04 16.22 -10.53
N THR A 23 3.18 16.35 -11.85
CA THR A 23 2.06 16.22 -12.77
C THR A 23 1.62 14.77 -12.98
N PHE A 24 2.42 13.80 -12.56
CA PHE A 24 2.17 12.38 -12.79
C PHE A 24 2.57 11.51 -11.59
N VAL A 25 1.96 10.33 -11.52
CA VAL A 25 2.28 9.29 -10.53
C VAL A 25 3.18 8.24 -11.16
N GLY A 26 4.36 8.06 -10.59
CA GLY A 26 5.26 6.96 -10.89
C GLY A 26 4.89 5.75 -10.07
N PHE A 27 5.02 4.57 -10.66
CA PHE A 27 4.89 3.27 -10.02
C PHE A 27 6.16 2.47 -10.23
N SER A 28 6.64 1.89 -9.14
CA SER A 28 7.72 0.93 -9.17
C SER A 28 7.48 -0.14 -8.13
N ASP A 29 8.18 -1.25 -8.28
CA ASP A 29 8.10 -2.36 -7.34
C ASP A 29 9.51 -2.85 -7.00
N THR A 30 9.67 -3.33 -5.79
CA THR A 30 10.94 -3.87 -5.30
C THR A 30 10.69 -5.02 -4.34
N LEU A 31 11.76 -5.68 -3.92
CA LEU A 31 11.72 -6.84 -3.05
C LEU A 31 12.60 -6.61 -1.84
N LEU A 32 12.03 -6.79 -0.65
CA LEU A 32 12.76 -6.87 0.61
C LEU A 32 12.62 -8.28 1.20
N PHE A 33 13.51 -8.62 2.12
CA PHE A 33 13.54 -9.94 2.76
C PHE A 33 13.58 -9.76 4.28
N ASN A 34 12.55 -10.23 4.97
CA ASN A 34 12.49 -10.20 6.43
C ASN A 34 13.25 -11.40 7.01
N ASP A 35 14.54 -11.19 7.30
CA ASP A 35 15.42 -12.24 7.84
C ASP A 35 15.00 -12.75 9.24
N SER A 36 14.11 -12.05 9.94
CA SER A 36 13.59 -12.48 11.24
C SER A 36 12.46 -13.49 11.14
N VAL A 37 11.90 -13.69 9.94
CA VAL A 37 10.78 -14.60 9.70
C VAL A 37 11.18 -15.59 8.61
N LEU A 38 11.22 -16.87 8.95
CA LEU A 38 11.43 -17.94 7.97
C LEU A 38 10.12 -18.24 7.25
N TYR A 39 10.14 -18.18 5.92
CA TYR A 39 9.03 -18.54 5.06
C TYR A 39 9.41 -19.77 4.21
N SER A 40 8.52 -20.75 4.20
CA SER A 40 8.72 -22.02 3.48
C SER A 40 7.42 -22.50 2.85
N ALA A 41 7.15 -22.07 1.62
CA ALA A 41 6.04 -22.56 0.82
C ALA A 41 6.31 -22.38 -0.68
N PHE A 42 5.56 -23.13 -1.49
CA PHE A 42 5.54 -23.02 -2.96
C PHE A 42 6.93 -23.06 -3.65
N GLY A 43 7.85 -23.87 -3.12
CA GLY A 43 9.18 -24.05 -3.71
C GLY A 43 10.21 -23.01 -3.27
N TYR A 44 9.84 -22.07 -2.39
CA TYR A 44 10.76 -21.15 -1.74
C TYR A 44 10.99 -21.56 -0.28
N HIS A 45 12.24 -21.45 0.17
CA HIS A 45 12.64 -21.62 1.57
C HIS A 45 13.70 -20.58 1.92
N GLY A 46 13.36 -19.61 2.77
CA GLY A 46 14.24 -18.50 3.12
C GLY A 46 13.54 -17.40 3.91
N PRO A 47 14.16 -16.23 4.04
CA PRO A 47 13.54 -15.04 4.64
C PRO A 47 12.19 -14.70 4.01
N ALA A 48 11.22 -14.24 4.79
CA ALA A 48 9.90 -13.91 4.26
C ALA A 48 9.99 -12.75 3.24
N PRO A 49 9.57 -12.96 1.97
CA PRO A 49 9.70 -11.94 0.93
C PRO A 49 8.61 -10.88 1.05
N LEU A 50 8.99 -9.60 1.08
CA LEU A 50 8.08 -8.46 1.00
C LEU A 50 8.11 -7.89 -0.41
N PHE A 51 7.04 -8.12 -1.14
CA PHE A 51 6.72 -7.62 -2.47
C PHE A 51 6.27 -6.16 -2.37
N VAL A 52 7.23 -5.25 -2.22
CA VAL A 52 6.97 -3.81 -2.05
C VAL A 52 6.53 -3.17 -3.36
N GLN A 53 5.51 -2.34 -3.28
CA GLN A 53 4.99 -1.46 -4.32
C GLN A 53 5.15 -0.01 -3.86
N ALA A 54 5.53 0.87 -4.78
CA ALA A 54 5.78 2.27 -4.51
C ALA A 54 5.07 3.16 -5.53
N TRP A 55 4.30 4.12 -5.04
CA TRP A 55 3.74 5.22 -5.80
C TRP A 55 4.46 6.51 -5.42
N PHE A 56 4.86 7.33 -6.39
CA PHE A 56 5.68 8.49 -6.09
C PHE A 56 5.54 9.61 -7.13
N PRO A 57 5.82 10.87 -6.75
CA PRO A 57 5.98 11.99 -7.66
C PRO A 57 6.97 11.69 -8.78
N VAL A 58 6.60 11.99 -10.02
CA VAL A 58 7.53 11.92 -11.14
C VAL A 58 7.34 13.08 -12.11
N ASP A 59 8.46 13.62 -12.55
CA ASP A 59 8.53 14.55 -13.67
C ASP A 59 8.56 13.72 -14.96
N LEU A 60 7.40 13.26 -15.42
CA LEU A 60 7.32 12.39 -16.59
C LEU A 60 7.04 13.12 -17.89
N ASP A 61 7.55 12.52 -18.95
CA ASP A 61 7.18 12.76 -20.33
C ASP A 61 5.82 12.09 -20.63
N ALA A 62 4.94 12.78 -21.37
CA ALA A 62 3.52 12.41 -21.52
C ALA A 62 3.25 11.13 -22.36
N THR A 63 4.29 10.40 -22.74
CA THR A 63 4.23 9.30 -23.73
C THR A 63 4.06 7.90 -23.12
N GLN A 64 4.26 7.75 -21.81
CA GLN A 64 4.04 6.48 -21.12
C GLN A 64 2.55 6.23 -20.85
N GLN A 65 2.11 4.99 -21.02
CA GLN A 65 0.74 4.58 -20.74
C GLN A 65 0.54 4.34 -19.24
N ASP A 66 -0.64 4.70 -18.76
CA ASP A 66 -1.05 4.40 -17.39
C ASP A 66 -1.28 2.89 -17.23
N LEU A 67 -0.92 2.37 -16.05
CA LEU A 67 -1.10 0.98 -15.69
C LEU A 67 -2.58 0.66 -15.46
N THR A 68 -2.96 -0.58 -15.67
CA THR A 68 -4.20 -1.12 -15.12
C THR A 68 -3.97 -1.64 -13.70
N PHE A 69 -5.03 -1.91 -12.95
CA PHE A 69 -4.90 -2.60 -11.66
C PHE A 69 -4.17 -3.95 -11.81
N ALA A 70 -4.46 -4.72 -12.87
CA ALA A 70 -3.70 -5.93 -13.18
C ALA A 70 -2.20 -5.64 -13.42
N GLY A 71 -1.89 -4.55 -14.13
CA GLY A 71 -0.52 -4.12 -14.44
C GLY A 71 0.33 -3.76 -13.22
N LEU A 72 -0.30 -3.40 -12.08
CA LEU A 72 0.40 -3.17 -10.80
C LEU A 72 1.00 -4.46 -10.21
N ARG A 73 0.46 -5.63 -10.61
CA ARG A 73 0.90 -6.95 -10.15
C ARG A 73 1.83 -7.66 -11.13
N GLU A 74 2.08 -7.08 -12.30
CA GLU A 74 3.04 -7.64 -13.25
C GLU A 74 4.47 -7.42 -12.77
N ARG A 75 5.25 -8.50 -12.61
CA ARG A 75 6.62 -8.44 -12.07
C ARG A 75 7.53 -9.46 -12.73
N SER A 76 8.80 -9.11 -12.88
CA SER A 76 9.86 -10.05 -13.27
C SER A 76 10.59 -10.54 -12.03
N LEU A 77 10.44 -11.82 -11.69
CA LEU A 77 11.01 -12.42 -10.49
C LEU A 77 11.81 -13.69 -10.81
N PRO A 78 12.86 -14.02 -10.03
CA PRO A 78 13.50 -15.32 -10.09
C PRO A 78 12.50 -16.45 -9.82
N VAL A 79 12.72 -17.63 -10.42
CA VAL A 79 11.77 -18.76 -10.43
C VAL A 79 11.19 -19.13 -9.05
N PRO A 80 11.98 -19.25 -7.96
CA PRO A 80 11.39 -19.58 -6.66
C PRO A 80 10.41 -18.53 -6.14
N LEU A 81 10.65 -17.25 -6.47
CA LEU A 81 9.82 -16.13 -6.02
C LEU A 81 8.65 -15.86 -6.97
N SER A 82 8.78 -16.16 -8.27
CA SER A 82 7.67 -16.02 -9.21
C SER A 82 6.50 -16.92 -8.78
N ARG A 83 6.77 -18.16 -8.36
CA ARG A 83 5.72 -19.06 -7.89
C ARG A 83 5.04 -18.58 -6.61
N VAL A 84 5.82 -18.05 -5.66
CA VAL A 84 5.27 -17.46 -4.43
C VAL A 84 4.37 -16.26 -4.75
N HIS A 85 4.81 -15.41 -5.69
CA HIS A 85 4.04 -14.24 -6.11
C HIS A 85 2.76 -14.60 -6.86
N GLU A 86 2.79 -15.59 -7.75
CA GLU A 86 1.60 -16.13 -8.43
C GLU A 86 0.55 -16.60 -7.41
N GLU A 87 0.97 -17.36 -6.40
CA GLU A 87 0.09 -17.85 -5.34
C GLU A 87 -0.45 -16.70 -4.49
N LEU A 88 0.39 -15.72 -4.18
CA LEU A 88 -0.04 -14.50 -3.48
C LEU A 88 -1.15 -13.78 -4.27
N CYS A 89 -0.95 -13.53 -5.56
CA CYS A 89 -1.96 -12.88 -6.41
C CYS A 89 -3.25 -13.70 -6.48
N LEU A 90 -3.15 -15.03 -6.61
CA LEU A 90 -4.33 -15.92 -6.62
C LEU A 90 -5.13 -15.83 -5.32
N ARG A 91 -4.45 -15.76 -4.17
CA ARG A 91 -5.10 -15.63 -2.86
C ARG A 91 -5.71 -14.25 -2.64
N MET A 92 -5.00 -13.18 -3.03
CA MET A 92 -5.53 -11.81 -3.05
C MET A 92 -6.78 -11.70 -3.92
N ASP A 93 -6.76 -12.30 -5.11
CA ASP A 93 -7.92 -12.33 -6.02
C ASP A 93 -9.09 -13.09 -5.42
N SER A 94 -8.83 -14.19 -4.73
CA SER A 94 -9.87 -14.96 -4.05
C SER A 94 -10.52 -14.15 -2.93
N ALA A 95 -9.73 -13.43 -2.13
CA ALA A 95 -10.24 -12.53 -1.10
C ALA A 95 -11.02 -11.35 -1.69
N PHE A 96 -10.51 -10.72 -2.76
CA PHE A 96 -11.22 -9.65 -3.46
C PHE A 96 -12.57 -10.13 -4.00
N VAL A 97 -12.62 -11.31 -4.61
CA VAL A 97 -13.88 -11.90 -5.09
C VAL A 97 -14.84 -12.13 -3.93
N GLU A 98 -14.37 -12.70 -2.83
CA GLU A 98 -15.21 -13.00 -1.67
C GLU A 98 -15.81 -11.75 -1.03
N TYR A 99 -14.98 -10.72 -0.79
CA TYR A 99 -15.39 -9.55 -0.01
C TYR A 99 -15.90 -8.37 -0.83
N CYS A 100 -15.45 -8.22 -2.08
CA CYS A 100 -15.75 -7.03 -2.89
C CYS A 100 -16.68 -7.31 -4.08
N VAL A 101 -16.84 -8.57 -4.47
CA VAL A 101 -17.61 -8.93 -5.68
C VAL A 101 -18.77 -9.86 -5.35
N ARG A 102 -18.59 -10.87 -4.50
CA ARG A 102 -19.60 -11.93 -4.36
C ARG A 102 -20.94 -11.45 -3.82
N TYR A 103 -20.93 -10.53 -2.86
CA TYR A 103 -22.11 -10.17 -2.07
C TYR A 103 -22.49 -8.69 -2.24
N PRO A 104 -23.78 -8.35 -2.26
CA PRO A 104 -24.21 -6.96 -2.27
C PRO A 104 -23.97 -6.30 -0.90
N PHE A 105 -23.93 -4.98 -0.87
CA PHE A 105 -23.86 -4.25 0.39
C PHE A 105 -25.10 -4.57 1.26
N GLY A 106 -24.86 -5.15 2.44
CA GLY A 106 -25.91 -5.47 3.42
C GLY A 106 -26.71 -6.75 3.14
N GLY A 107 -26.21 -7.66 2.29
CA GLY A 107 -26.84 -8.96 2.06
C GLY A 107 -25.84 -10.11 1.98
N ASP A 108 -26.31 -11.31 2.32
CA ASP A 108 -25.49 -12.54 2.38
C ASP A 108 -25.73 -13.48 1.19
N GLU A 109 -26.68 -13.15 0.32
CA GLU A 109 -26.95 -13.93 -0.90
C GLU A 109 -26.00 -13.49 -2.03
N PRO A 110 -25.37 -14.44 -2.74
CA PRO A 110 -24.49 -14.10 -3.86
C PRO A 110 -25.20 -13.30 -4.96
N ILE A 111 -24.51 -12.31 -5.53
CA ILE A 111 -24.97 -11.56 -6.70
C ILE A 111 -25.05 -12.50 -7.91
N ASP A 112 -26.18 -12.51 -8.61
CA ASP A 112 -26.29 -13.16 -9.93
C ASP A 112 -25.67 -12.26 -11.01
N TYR A 113 -24.53 -12.69 -11.53
CA TYR A 113 -23.77 -11.99 -12.56
C TYR A 113 -24.10 -12.45 -13.99
N ALA A 114 -25.08 -13.34 -14.19
CA ALA A 114 -25.37 -13.89 -15.51
C ALA A 114 -25.64 -12.78 -16.56
N PRO A 115 -25.08 -12.92 -17.79
CA PRO A 115 -24.39 -14.10 -18.32
C PRO A 115 -22.88 -14.20 -17.99
N GLN A 116 -22.32 -13.25 -17.23
CA GLN A 116 -20.90 -13.27 -16.88
C GLN A 116 -20.61 -14.21 -15.70
N ALA A 117 -19.43 -14.84 -15.72
CA ALA A 117 -18.89 -15.51 -14.55
C ALA A 117 -18.25 -14.50 -13.59
N ILE A 118 -18.29 -14.76 -12.28
CA ILE A 118 -17.74 -13.86 -11.24
C ILE A 118 -16.27 -13.48 -11.47
N TRP A 119 -15.47 -14.40 -12.01
CA TRP A 119 -14.07 -14.14 -12.36
C TRP A 119 -13.92 -13.16 -13.52
N GLN A 120 -14.83 -13.20 -14.50
CA GLN A 120 -14.86 -12.23 -15.60
C GLN A 120 -15.25 -10.83 -15.09
N VAL A 121 -16.12 -10.75 -14.08
CA VAL A 121 -16.45 -9.48 -13.41
C VAL A 121 -15.22 -8.93 -12.72
N LYS A 122 -14.51 -9.75 -11.93
CA LYS A 122 -13.24 -9.35 -11.31
C LYS A 122 -12.21 -8.89 -12.35
N ASP A 123 -12.04 -9.63 -13.45
CA ASP A 123 -11.09 -9.27 -14.50
C ASP A 123 -11.47 -7.94 -15.18
N SER A 124 -12.77 -7.66 -15.34
CA SER A 124 -13.23 -6.37 -15.88
C SER A 124 -12.91 -5.19 -14.96
N LEU A 125 -12.98 -5.38 -13.63
CA LEU A 125 -12.58 -4.37 -12.65
C LEU A 125 -11.05 -4.16 -12.69
N PHE A 126 -10.30 -5.24 -12.87
CA PHE A 126 -8.83 -5.18 -12.92
C PHE A 126 -8.26 -4.63 -14.23
N ALA A 127 -9.09 -4.55 -15.28
CA ALA A 127 -8.76 -3.91 -16.55
C ALA A 127 -8.89 -2.36 -16.49
N LEU A 128 -9.48 -1.81 -15.42
CA LEU A 128 -9.57 -0.36 -15.23
C LEU A 128 -8.17 0.26 -15.11
N ARG A 129 -8.03 1.47 -15.65
CA ARG A 129 -6.79 2.24 -15.59
C ARG A 129 -6.62 2.91 -14.23
N THR A 130 -5.37 2.98 -13.83
CA THR A 130 -4.84 3.79 -12.73
C THR A 130 -4.30 5.11 -13.31
N HIS A 131 -3.84 6.04 -12.48
CA HIS A 131 -3.06 7.20 -12.90
C HIS A 131 -1.54 6.91 -12.89
N ALA A 132 -1.15 5.76 -12.36
CA ALA A 132 0.25 5.40 -12.17
C ALA A 132 0.92 4.86 -13.45
N ARG A 133 2.20 5.21 -13.64
CA ARG A 133 3.02 4.82 -14.80
C ARG A 133 4.30 4.16 -14.36
N ARG A 134 4.77 3.14 -15.08
CA ARG A 134 6.06 2.48 -14.76
C ARG A 134 7.21 3.47 -14.81
N SER A 135 7.88 3.64 -13.68
CA SER A 135 9.08 4.45 -13.55
C SER A 135 10.10 3.78 -12.62
N ALA A 136 11.36 4.15 -12.74
CA ALA A 136 12.38 3.72 -11.79
C ALA A 136 12.11 4.39 -10.43
N LEU A 137 12.35 3.66 -9.33
CA LEU A 137 12.29 4.25 -7.99
C LEU A 137 13.16 5.51 -7.92
N PRO A 138 12.68 6.59 -7.26
CA PRO A 138 13.39 7.84 -7.24
C PRO A 138 14.71 7.69 -6.47
N GLY A 139 15.82 7.91 -7.17
CA GLY A 139 17.14 8.05 -6.56
C GLY A 139 17.32 9.47 -6.04
N GLY A 140 16.91 9.73 -4.80
CA GLY A 140 17.09 11.06 -4.20
C GLY A 140 16.07 11.34 -3.12
N ARG A 141 16.57 11.55 -1.90
CA ARG A 141 15.84 11.82 -0.65
C ARG A 141 15.07 13.15 -0.70
N ARG A 142 14.01 13.22 -1.51
CA ARG A 142 13.29 14.46 -1.83
C ARG A 142 11.91 14.57 -1.20
N PHE A 143 11.28 13.44 -0.93
CA PHE A 143 9.88 13.39 -0.53
C PHE A 143 9.74 12.64 0.80
N PRO A 144 8.79 13.06 1.67
CA PRO A 144 8.36 12.23 2.78
C PRO A 144 7.78 10.90 2.29
N VAL A 145 7.86 9.87 3.13
CA VAL A 145 7.38 8.53 2.79
C VAL A 145 6.26 8.10 3.72
N ILE A 146 5.23 7.49 3.15
CA ILE A 146 4.14 6.84 3.87
C ILE A 146 4.32 5.33 3.71
N VAL A 147 4.33 4.59 4.80
CA VAL A 147 4.20 3.13 4.81
C VAL A 147 2.75 2.78 5.12
N TYR A 148 2.10 2.08 4.20
CA TYR A 148 0.75 1.57 4.37
C TYR A 148 0.74 0.09 4.74
N HIS A 149 -0.05 -0.24 5.76
CA HIS A 149 -0.31 -1.59 6.21
C HIS A 149 -1.79 -1.94 6.08
N HIS A 150 -2.09 -2.87 5.18
CA HIS A 150 -3.44 -3.35 4.95
C HIS A 150 -3.99 -4.16 6.13
N GLY A 151 -5.31 -4.33 6.16
CA GLY A 151 -6.01 -5.14 7.14
C GLY A 151 -5.79 -6.65 6.98
N SER A 152 -6.54 -7.43 7.76
CA SER A 152 -6.58 -8.89 7.59
C SER A 152 -7.11 -9.22 6.21
N GLN A 153 -6.44 -10.13 5.49
CA GLN A 153 -6.78 -10.53 4.13
C GLN A 153 -6.77 -9.38 3.10
N GLY A 154 -6.24 -8.22 3.49
CA GLY A 154 -6.07 -7.07 2.60
C GLY A 154 -4.97 -7.29 1.57
N MET A 155 -4.89 -6.37 0.62
CA MET A 155 -3.99 -6.44 -0.54
C MET A 155 -3.03 -5.26 -0.54
N SER A 156 -1.80 -5.48 -1.05
CA SER A 156 -0.82 -4.39 -1.17
C SER A 156 -1.30 -3.26 -2.10
N ASP A 157 -2.20 -3.57 -3.02
CA ASP A 157 -2.80 -2.66 -3.99
C ASP A 157 -4.30 -2.40 -3.77
N GLU A 158 -4.83 -2.61 -2.56
CA GLU A 158 -6.26 -2.32 -2.30
C GLU A 158 -6.59 -0.83 -2.27
N ASN A 159 -5.60 0.01 -1.93
CA ASN A 159 -5.77 1.45 -1.72
C ASN A 159 -5.01 2.29 -2.75
N VAL A 160 -5.05 1.88 -4.03
CA VAL A 160 -4.36 2.55 -5.14
C VAL A 160 -4.70 4.04 -5.21
N TRP A 161 -5.96 4.43 -5.12
CA TRP A 161 -6.33 5.84 -5.20
C TRP A 161 -5.80 6.67 -4.04
N MET A 162 -5.69 6.08 -2.84
CA MET A 162 -5.02 6.75 -1.72
C MET A 162 -3.53 6.92 -2.02
N ALA A 163 -2.88 5.88 -2.55
CA ALA A 163 -1.47 5.93 -2.93
C ALA A 163 -1.20 6.99 -4.02
N GLU A 164 -2.05 7.04 -5.05
CA GLU A 164 -1.97 8.01 -6.14
C GLU A 164 -2.20 9.44 -5.65
N TRP A 165 -3.24 9.65 -4.82
CA TRP A 165 -3.51 10.97 -4.26
C TRP A 165 -2.32 11.48 -3.43
N PHE A 166 -1.70 10.64 -2.61
CA PHE A 166 -0.51 11.02 -1.86
C PHE A 166 0.70 11.29 -2.77
N ALA A 167 0.88 10.48 -3.82
CA ALA A 167 1.94 10.68 -4.81
C ALA A 167 1.77 12.01 -5.58
N GLU A 168 0.56 12.34 -6.02
CA GLU A 168 0.23 13.64 -6.64
C GLU A 168 0.50 14.82 -5.69
N ASN A 169 0.47 14.58 -4.38
CA ASN A 169 0.70 15.59 -3.33
C ASN A 169 2.10 15.52 -2.71
N GLY A 170 3.08 14.91 -3.39
CA GLY A 170 4.48 15.03 -2.99
C GLY A 170 4.96 14.00 -1.96
N PHE A 171 4.26 12.86 -1.81
CA PHE A 171 4.67 11.77 -0.93
C PHE A 171 5.07 10.53 -1.72
N ILE A 172 6.07 9.80 -1.24
CA ILE A 172 6.26 8.41 -1.66
C ILE A 172 5.32 7.55 -0.83
N PHE A 173 4.45 6.77 -1.46
CA PHE A 173 3.57 5.84 -0.79
C PHE A 173 4.06 4.40 -1.01
N LEU A 174 4.33 3.67 0.07
CA LEU A 174 4.81 2.29 0.05
C LEU A 174 3.76 1.36 0.63
N SER A 175 3.57 0.21 -0.02
CA SER A 175 2.75 -0.90 0.47
C SER A 175 3.41 -2.22 0.10
N CYS A 176 3.11 -3.30 0.82
CA CYS A 176 3.61 -4.64 0.50
C CYS A 176 2.63 -5.71 0.95
N ASN A 177 2.93 -6.96 0.63
CA ASN A 177 2.18 -8.09 1.15
C ASN A 177 2.55 -8.31 2.63
N TRP A 178 1.68 -7.86 3.53
CA TRP A 178 1.81 -8.17 4.97
C TRP A 178 1.31 -9.58 5.31
N HIS A 179 0.67 -10.24 4.33
CA HIS A 179 0.27 -11.63 4.37
C HIS A 179 1.03 -12.43 3.31
N TRP A 180 1.35 -13.69 3.62
CA TRP A 180 1.97 -14.63 2.68
C TRP A 180 1.01 -15.76 2.34
N PRO A 181 1.03 -16.27 1.09
CA PRO A 181 0.27 -17.47 0.78
C PRO A 181 0.90 -18.65 1.54
N LEU A 182 0.06 -19.46 2.17
CA LEU A 182 0.49 -20.67 2.88
C LEU A 182 -0.25 -21.90 2.33
N HIS A 183 0.40 -23.06 2.41
CA HIS A 183 -0.20 -24.33 2.02
C HIS A 183 -1.36 -24.67 2.95
N GLY A 184 -2.53 -24.97 2.38
CA GLY A 184 -3.71 -25.40 3.14
C GLY A 184 -4.31 -24.37 4.10
N ALA A 185 -3.84 -23.13 4.11
CA ALA A 185 -4.36 -22.07 4.97
C ALA A 185 -5.15 -21.01 4.18
N MET A 186 -6.08 -20.35 4.87
CA MET A 186 -6.79 -19.18 4.36
C MET A 186 -5.83 -18.01 4.15
N TYR A 187 -6.09 -17.17 3.14
CA TYR A 187 -5.33 -15.93 2.97
C TYR A 187 -5.49 -15.05 4.21
N GLY A 188 -4.43 -14.32 4.59
CA GLY A 188 -4.41 -13.56 5.84
C GLY A 188 -4.08 -14.37 7.09
N THR A 189 -3.89 -15.69 6.99
CA THR A 189 -3.29 -16.46 8.08
C THR A 189 -1.83 -16.03 8.24
N PRO A 190 -1.41 -15.51 9.40
CA PRO A 190 -0.05 -15.03 9.56
C PRO A 190 0.93 -16.21 9.69
N ILE A 191 2.19 -15.99 9.32
CA ILE A 191 3.27 -16.98 9.55
C ILE A 191 3.45 -17.22 11.05
N THR A 192 3.32 -16.16 11.85
CA THR A 192 3.36 -16.18 13.32
C THR A 192 2.23 -15.31 13.86
N TRP A 193 1.59 -15.71 14.96
CA TRP A 193 0.53 -14.90 15.61
C TRP A 193 1.07 -13.72 16.42
N GLU A 194 2.38 -13.54 16.48
CA GLU A 194 3.02 -12.36 17.09
C GLU A 194 2.95 -11.17 16.13
N THR A 195 2.86 -9.96 16.71
CA THR A 195 2.98 -8.68 15.98
C THR A 195 4.21 -8.68 15.06
N ASP A 196 4.05 -8.28 13.80
CA ASP A 196 5.14 -8.21 12.81
C ASP A 196 6.04 -6.98 13.01
N ARG A 197 6.66 -6.91 14.20
CA ARG A 197 7.55 -5.80 14.56
C ARG A 197 8.77 -5.74 13.65
N SER A 198 9.27 -6.89 13.18
CA SER A 198 10.49 -6.91 12.35
C SER A 198 10.21 -6.42 10.93
N GLY A 199 9.10 -6.84 10.32
CA GLY A 199 8.65 -6.39 9.01
C GLY A 199 8.33 -4.89 9.01
N ILE A 200 7.57 -4.41 10.01
CA ILE A 200 7.25 -2.99 10.12
C ILE A 200 8.50 -2.14 10.29
N ARG A 201 9.42 -2.51 11.19
CA ARG A 201 10.68 -1.77 11.35
C ARG A 201 11.55 -1.81 10.10
N MET A 202 11.55 -2.91 9.36
CA MET A 202 12.25 -3.02 8.08
C MET A 202 11.69 -2.05 7.05
N MET A 203 10.37 -2.03 6.85
CA MET A 203 9.71 -1.11 5.93
C MET A 203 9.91 0.35 6.32
N LEU A 204 9.86 0.70 7.61
CA LEU A 204 10.12 2.06 8.08
C LEU A 204 11.58 2.49 7.88
N ARG A 205 12.55 1.58 8.04
CA ARG A 205 13.95 1.87 7.71
C ARG A 205 14.14 2.08 6.22
N PHE A 206 13.59 1.19 5.40
CA PHE A 206 13.63 1.32 3.94
C PHE A 206 12.99 2.64 3.48
N ALA A 207 11.82 2.98 4.01
CA ALA A 207 11.13 4.25 3.75
C ALA A 207 12.01 5.46 4.06
N ARG A 208 12.70 5.44 5.21
CA ARG A 208 13.58 6.54 5.64
C ARG A 208 14.83 6.69 4.78
N GLU A 209 15.34 5.58 4.25
CA GLU A 209 16.49 5.60 3.34
C GLU A 209 16.11 6.14 1.95
N LEU A 210 14.90 5.80 1.50
CA LEU A 210 14.34 6.18 0.21
C LEU A 210 13.95 7.67 0.16
N GLY A 211 13.28 8.18 1.19
CA GLY A 211 12.78 9.56 1.24
C GLY A 211 13.70 10.58 1.91
N ASP A 212 13.15 11.75 2.20
CA ASP A 212 13.84 12.90 2.83
C ASP A 212 14.18 12.71 4.32
N GLY A 213 13.84 11.55 4.88
CA GLY A 213 14.01 11.21 6.28
C GLY A 213 12.70 11.21 7.08
N LYS A 214 11.63 11.84 6.56
CA LYS A 214 10.29 11.84 7.17
C LYS A 214 9.52 10.60 6.76
N VAL A 215 9.04 9.87 7.76
CA VAL A 215 8.30 8.62 7.56
C VAL A 215 7.02 8.62 8.36
N PHE A 216 5.91 8.39 7.68
CA PHE A 216 4.59 8.25 8.25
C PHE A 216 4.11 6.80 8.12
N TYR A 217 3.25 6.38 9.03
CA TYR A 217 2.62 5.06 8.97
C TYR A 217 1.10 5.20 8.91
N ILE A 218 0.47 4.47 8.00
CA ILE A 218 -0.98 4.33 7.92
C ILE A 218 -1.31 2.85 8.05
N GLY A 219 -2.11 2.49 9.04
CA GLY A 219 -2.58 1.12 9.21
C GLY A 219 -4.10 1.05 9.06
N HIS A 220 -4.60 0.03 8.36
CA HIS A 220 -6.02 -0.29 8.28
C HIS A 220 -6.36 -1.55 9.07
N SER A 221 -7.42 -1.51 9.89
CA SER A 221 -7.90 -2.65 10.70
C SER A 221 -6.73 -3.36 11.42
N TRP A 222 -6.40 -4.61 11.07
CA TRP A 222 -5.25 -5.33 11.59
C TRP A 222 -3.94 -4.54 11.48
N GLY A 223 -3.66 -3.90 10.34
CA GLY A 223 -2.47 -3.06 10.17
C GLY A 223 -2.43 -1.87 11.12
N ALA A 224 -3.59 -1.36 11.55
CA ALA A 224 -3.66 -0.35 12.58
C ALA A 224 -3.30 -0.92 13.96
N GLN A 225 -3.77 -2.12 14.30
CA GLN A 225 -3.39 -2.83 15.53
C GLN A 225 -1.89 -3.09 15.59
N GLU A 226 -1.30 -3.56 14.49
CA GLU A 226 0.15 -3.75 14.35
C GLU A 226 0.94 -2.45 14.57
N GLY A 227 0.41 -1.33 14.04
CA GLY A 227 0.90 0.02 14.30
C GLY A 227 0.90 0.36 15.78
N TRP A 228 -0.22 0.18 16.49
CA TRP A 228 -0.31 0.42 17.94
C TRP A 228 0.67 -0.44 18.76
N CYS A 229 0.86 -1.70 18.37
CA CYS A 229 1.77 -2.61 19.04
C CYS A 229 3.25 -2.28 18.80
N THR A 230 3.58 -1.60 17.69
CA THR A 230 4.97 -1.40 17.25
C THR A 230 5.47 0.03 17.41
N LEU A 231 4.64 1.04 17.13
CA LEU A 231 5.05 2.44 17.01
C LEU A 231 5.15 3.22 18.34
N HIS A 232 5.24 2.50 19.46
CA HIS A 232 5.45 3.09 20.78
C HIS A 232 6.91 3.57 21.00
N GLU A 233 7.85 3.07 20.19
CA GLU A 233 9.26 3.46 20.28
C GLU A 233 9.50 4.81 19.55
N PRO A 234 10.13 5.80 20.20
CA PRO A 234 10.44 7.07 19.58
C PRO A 234 11.29 6.93 18.31
N GLY A 235 10.93 7.69 17.27
CA GLY A 235 11.70 7.79 16.03
C GLY A 235 11.51 6.63 15.05
N LEU A 236 10.54 5.75 15.25
CA LEU A 236 10.14 4.76 14.24
C LEU A 236 9.35 5.39 13.09
N ALA A 237 8.37 6.24 13.42
CA ALA A 237 7.60 7.05 12.48
C ALA A 237 7.38 8.46 13.06
N ASP A 238 7.26 9.46 12.20
CA ASP A 238 6.96 10.86 12.55
C ASP A 238 5.47 11.08 12.87
N ALA A 239 4.57 10.29 12.28
CA ALA A 239 3.18 10.20 12.70
C ALA A 239 2.54 8.86 12.30
N PHE A 240 1.42 8.55 12.95
CA PHE A 240 0.63 7.34 12.73
C PHE A 240 -0.84 7.71 12.49
N VAL A 241 -1.44 7.16 11.43
CA VAL A 241 -2.88 7.21 11.15
C VAL A 241 -3.48 5.81 11.27
N SER A 242 -4.50 5.70 12.12
CA SER A 242 -5.22 4.47 12.43
C SER A 242 -6.57 4.48 11.71
N LEU A 243 -6.73 3.66 10.67
CA LEU A 243 -7.96 3.54 9.90
C LEU A 243 -8.76 2.33 10.38
N GLU A 244 -9.98 2.56 10.88
CA GLU A 244 -10.96 1.51 11.20
C GLU A 244 -10.38 0.37 12.06
N THR A 245 -9.72 0.72 13.16
CA THR A 245 -9.19 -0.27 14.11
C THR A 245 -10.35 -0.98 14.79
N THR A 246 -10.56 -2.23 14.39
CA THR A 246 -11.51 -3.18 15.00
C THR A 246 -10.93 -3.85 16.22
#